data_AF-A0A5N5HWW3-F1
#
_entry.id   AF-A0A5N5HWW3-F1
#
_cell.length_a   1.000
_cell.length_b   1.000
_cell.length_c   1.000
_cell.angle_alpha   90.00
_cell.angle_beta   90.00
_cell.angle_gamma   90.00
#
_symmetry.space_group_name_H-M   'P 1'
#
loop_
_entity.id
_entity.type
_entity.pdbx_description
1 polymer ?
#
loop_
_entity_poly.entity_id
_entity_poly.type
_entity_poly.pdbx_seq_one_letter_code
_entity_poly.pdbx_strand_id
1 'polypeptide(L)'
;MEVEQKQAQVIEHFVKQASSLQGSSLVSLIVQLTSHSSLFAFSEILAVPNVLELQGTGYAVYIDLLRLFAHGTWSDYKSNASHLPPLVPDQITKLKQLTVLSLAEMNRVISYDQLLEQLDLSNVRELEDFLINDCMYAGIVKGKLDHLRRSFEVQFAAGRDLRPGQLGNLIQTLDDWLDTTNNALLTIEEKIKWADKKCELDAIHKKAVKDRVEEVEKSVNNKGGRDFQAIADILFGETAGLMDYEEDRTRTKRALRLFSKLESFTYDDPEWLDLAKATQLYCEILALYNEYDLADIDVVDSELVYVKETGDKLRTEERGMKGLNQAEMGTGLQVFYNLGELRQAIDQRR
;
A
#
# COMPACT_ATOMS: atom_id res chain seq x y z
N MET A 1 -22.70 -8.19 12.82
CA MET A 1 -22.13 -7.41 13.95
C MET A 1 -23.23 -7.11 14.98
N GLU A 2 -22.90 -6.78 16.23
CA GLU A 2 -23.92 -6.53 17.28
C GLU A 2 -24.94 -5.43 16.94
N VAL A 3 -24.51 -4.39 16.20
CA VAL A 3 -25.36 -3.26 15.79
C VAL A 3 -26.42 -3.71 14.79
N GLU A 4 -26.04 -4.49 13.78
CA GLU A 4 -26.95 -5.01 12.75
C GLU A 4 -27.98 -5.98 13.35
N GLN A 5 -27.58 -6.83 14.30
CA GLN A 5 -28.50 -7.76 14.96
C GLN A 5 -29.53 -7.03 15.84
N LYS A 6 -29.11 -6.01 16.58
CA LYS A 6 -30.01 -5.16 17.37
C LYS A 6 -30.96 -4.38 16.46
N GLN A 7 -30.46 -3.86 15.34
CA GLN A 7 -31.24 -3.12 14.37
C GLN A 7 -32.31 -4.00 13.70
N ALA A 8 -32.00 -5.24 13.34
CA ALA A 8 -32.96 -6.16 12.72
C ALA A 8 -34.20 -6.43 13.62
N GLN A 9 -33.99 -6.62 14.93
CA GLN A 9 -35.10 -6.83 15.88
C GLN A 9 -36.00 -5.59 15.98
N VAL A 10 -35.38 -4.40 15.96
CA VAL A 10 -36.08 -3.12 16.01
C VAL A 10 -36.90 -2.90 14.73
N ILE A 11 -36.31 -3.20 13.57
CA ILE A 11 -37.02 -3.13 12.28
C ILE A 11 -38.24 -4.06 12.29
N GLU A 12 -38.07 -5.32 12.70
CA GLU A 12 -39.17 -6.29 12.72
C GLU A 12 -40.32 -5.84 13.63
N HIS A 13 -40.00 -5.30 14.81
CA HIS A 13 -41.00 -4.75 15.73
C HIS A 13 -41.78 -3.60 15.08
N PHE A 14 -41.07 -2.66 14.46
CA PHE A 14 -41.71 -1.51 13.85
C PHE A 14 -42.48 -1.82 12.57
N VAL A 15 -42.03 -2.79 11.77
CA VAL A 15 -42.76 -3.27 10.59
C VAL A 15 -44.10 -3.87 11.01
N LYS A 16 -44.14 -4.66 12.10
CA LYS A 16 -45.40 -5.20 12.66
C LYS A 16 -46.35 -4.11 13.16
N GLN A 17 -45.81 -3.04 13.74
CA GLN A 17 -46.62 -1.89 14.14
C GLN A 17 -47.14 -1.11 12.93
N ALA A 18 -46.30 -0.87 11.92
CA ALA A 18 -46.68 -0.19 10.69
C ALA A 18 -47.75 -0.96 9.91
N SER A 19 -47.72 -2.30 9.91
CA SER A 19 -48.76 -3.12 9.27
C SER A 19 -50.10 -3.10 10.02
N SER A 20 -50.10 -2.76 11.31
CA SER A 20 -51.30 -2.79 12.16
C SER A 20 -51.96 -1.41 12.32
N LEU A 21 -51.19 -0.33 12.12
CA LEU A 21 -51.64 1.05 12.29
C LEU A 21 -52.04 1.70 10.95
N GLN A 22 -52.94 2.69 11.02
CA GLN A 22 -53.40 3.47 9.86
C GLN A 22 -53.50 4.97 10.20
N GLY A 23 -53.38 5.82 9.18
CA GLY A 23 -53.63 7.26 9.27
C GLY A 23 -52.68 8.01 10.20
N SER A 24 -53.24 8.80 11.13
CA SER A 24 -52.46 9.66 12.05
C SER A 24 -51.51 8.89 12.97
N SER A 25 -51.82 7.63 13.30
CA SER A 25 -50.96 6.79 14.13
C SER A 25 -49.68 6.37 13.41
N LEU A 26 -49.72 6.25 12.08
CA LEU A 26 -48.51 6.02 11.27
C LEU A 26 -47.59 7.24 11.28
N VAL A 27 -48.15 8.45 11.31
CA VAL A 27 -47.36 9.68 11.42
C VAL A 27 -46.59 9.72 12.74
N SER A 28 -47.25 9.41 13.87
CA SER A 28 -46.56 9.29 15.16
C SER A 28 -45.49 8.20 15.15
N LEU A 29 -45.74 7.10 14.44
CA LEU A 29 -44.76 6.02 14.28
C LEU A 29 -43.54 6.49 13.48
N ILE A 30 -43.74 7.20 12.37
CA ILE A 30 -42.65 7.76 11.55
C ILE A 30 -41.78 8.72 12.37
N VAL A 31 -42.38 9.57 13.20
CA VAL A 31 -41.63 10.46 14.09
C VAL A 31 -40.83 9.64 15.12
N GLN A 32 -41.41 8.61 15.72
CA GLN A 32 -40.69 7.73 16.66
C GLN A 32 -39.53 6.96 15.98
N LEU A 33 -39.75 6.46 14.76
CA LEU A 33 -38.77 5.75 13.94
C LEU A 33 -37.57 6.61 13.59
N THR A 34 -37.85 7.82 13.12
CA THR A 34 -36.81 8.78 12.72
C THR A 34 -36.02 9.30 13.92
N SER A 35 -36.54 9.23 15.15
CA SER A 35 -35.80 9.57 16.38
C SER A 35 -35.07 8.39 17.03
N HIS A 36 -35.32 7.14 16.62
CA HIS A 36 -34.80 5.96 17.32
C HIS A 36 -33.28 5.78 17.17
N SER A 37 -32.49 5.78 18.24
CA SER A 37 -31.01 5.82 18.17
C SER A 37 -30.32 4.65 17.45
N SER A 38 -30.95 3.47 17.38
CA SER A 38 -30.33 2.26 16.79
C SER A 38 -30.86 1.87 15.40
N LEU A 39 -31.69 2.69 14.78
CA LEU A 39 -32.35 2.36 13.51
C LEU A 39 -31.80 3.21 12.36
N PHE A 40 -31.00 2.63 11.47
CA PHE A 40 -30.37 3.37 10.35
C PHE A 40 -30.85 2.92 8.96
N ALA A 41 -31.71 1.90 8.91
CA ALA A 41 -32.31 1.36 7.71
C ALA A 41 -33.83 1.52 7.80
N PHE A 42 -34.41 2.03 6.72
CA PHE A 42 -35.81 2.41 6.61
C PHE A 42 -36.48 1.82 5.37
N SER A 43 -35.73 1.15 4.49
CA SER A 43 -36.25 0.58 3.24
C SER A 43 -37.35 -0.47 3.47
N GLU A 44 -37.20 -1.34 4.47
CA GLU A 44 -38.23 -2.34 4.82
C GLU A 44 -39.51 -1.69 5.35
N ILE A 45 -39.38 -0.58 6.09
CA ILE A 45 -40.53 0.16 6.63
C ILE A 45 -41.22 0.94 5.51
N LEU A 46 -40.45 1.53 4.60
CA LEU A 46 -40.95 2.22 3.42
C LEU A 46 -41.69 1.27 2.46
N ALA A 47 -41.30 -0.01 2.42
CA ALA A 47 -41.94 -1.04 1.61
C ALA A 47 -43.31 -1.51 2.16
N VAL A 48 -43.69 -1.12 3.39
CA VAL A 48 -44.97 -1.52 3.99
C VAL A 48 -46.13 -0.85 3.23
N PRO A 49 -47.15 -1.61 2.75
CA PRO A 49 -48.26 -1.06 1.98
C PRO A 49 -49.00 0.09 2.67
N ASN A 50 -49.27 -0.03 3.98
CA ASN A 50 -49.93 1.02 4.76
C ASN A 50 -49.15 2.35 4.76
N VAL A 51 -47.82 2.30 4.69
CA VAL A 51 -46.96 3.48 4.61
C VAL A 51 -47.02 4.09 3.22
N LEU A 52 -47.10 3.27 2.17
CA LEU A 52 -47.28 3.74 0.79
C LEU A 52 -48.65 4.37 0.55
N GLU A 53 -49.70 3.87 1.20
CA GLU A 53 -51.06 4.45 1.12
C GLU A 53 -51.13 5.89 1.65
N LEU A 54 -50.21 6.28 2.55
CA LEU A 54 -50.13 7.67 3.04
C LEU A 54 -49.77 8.67 1.93
N GLN A 55 -49.23 8.22 0.79
CA GLN A 55 -48.85 9.10 -0.34
C GLN A 55 -50.08 9.74 -1.01
N GLY A 56 -51.25 9.11 -0.89
CA GLY A 56 -52.53 9.65 -1.36
C GLY A 56 -53.24 10.57 -0.35
N THR A 57 -52.65 10.78 0.83
CA THR A 57 -53.27 11.57 1.92
C THR A 57 -52.54 12.90 2.15
N GLY A 58 -53.09 13.76 3.00
CA GLY A 58 -52.41 14.99 3.45
C GLY A 58 -51.10 14.77 4.22
N TYR A 59 -50.73 13.51 4.51
CA TYR A 59 -49.51 13.12 5.20
C TYR A 59 -48.38 12.69 4.25
N ALA A 60 -48.51 12.92 2.94
CA ALA A 60 -47.49 12.59 1.94
C ALA A 60 -46.09 13.12 2.30
N VAL A 61 -46.02 14.27 2.98
CA VAL A 61 -44.78 14.89 3.45
C VAL A 61 -43.96 13.98 4.38
N TYR A 62 -44.61 13.14 5.18
CA TYR A 62 -43.93 12.21 6.08
C TYR A 62 -43.30 11.01 5.35
N ILE A 63 -43.82 10.65 4.17
CA ILE A 63 -43.17 9.66 3.29
C ILE A 63 -41.93 10.29 2.66
N ASP A 64 -42.03 11.53 2.20
CA ASP A 64 -40.87 12.23 1.62
C ASP A 64 -39.77 12.42 2.67
N LEU A 65 -40.16 12.67 3.93
CA LEU A 65 -39.25 12.61 5.08
C LEU A 65 -38.60 11.23 5.24
N LEU A 66 -39.38 10.14 5.19
CA LEU A 66 -38.81 8.79 5.31
C LEU A 66 -37.88 8.45 4.13
N ARG A 67 -38.20 8.89 2.92
CA ARG A 67 -37.35 8.76 1.72
C ARG A 67 -36.05 9.54 1.86
N LEU A 68 -36.10 10.74 2.46
CA LEU A 68 -34.92 11.53 2.79
C LEU A 68 -34.02 10.78 3.78
N PHE A 69 -34.58 10.17 4.83
CA PHE A 69 -33.79 9.37 5.77
C PHE A 69 -33.23 8.09 5.11
N ALA A 70 -34.00 7.43 4.25
CA ALA A 70 -33.55 6.24 3.54
C ALA A 70 -32.44 6.56 2.53
N HIS A 71 -32.58 7.62 1.71
CA HIS A 71 -31.70 7.85 0.55
C HIS A 71 -31.02 9.23 0.45
N GLY A 72 -31.49 10.26 1.17
CA GLY A 72 -30.95 11.62 1.14
C GLY A 72 -29.94 11.96 2.24
N THR A 73 -29.56 13.24 2.29
CA THR A 73 -28.53 13.81 3.18
C THR A 73 -29.04 15.06 3.90
N TRP A 74 -28.23 15.59 4.83
CA TRP A 74 -28.54 16.83 5.55
C TRP A 74 -28.67 18.05 4.61
N SER A 75 -27.87 18.12 3.55
CA SER A 75 -27.96 19.17 2.54
C SER A 75 -29.25 19.09 1.71
N ASP A 76 -29.73 17.88 1.43
CA ASP A 76 -31.03 17.66 0.78
C ASP A 76 -32.20 18.15 1.65
N TYR A 77 -32.11 17.97 2.97
CA TYR A 77 -33.12 18.51 3.90
C TYR A 77 -33.15 20.03 3.86
N LYS A 78 -31.98 20.69 3.95
CA LYS A 78 -31.90 22.15 3.89
C LYS A 78 -32.48 22.71 2.61
N SER A 79 -32.23 22.04 1.49
CA SER A 79 -32.74 22.45 0.18
C SER A 79 -34.26 22.32 0.07
N ASN A 80 -34.85 21.33 0.76
CA ASN A 80 -36.29 21.06 0.75
C ASN A 80 -37.02 21.47 2.04
N ALA A 81 -36.40 22.32 2.86
CA ALA A 81 -36.91 22.69 4.19
C ALA A 81 -38.30 23.36 4.16
N SER A 82 -38.69 23.96 3.03
CA SER A 82 -40.02 24.57 2.85
C SER A 82 -41.14 23.55 2.69
N HIS A 83 -40.81 22.33 2.23
CA HIS A 83 -41.80 21.29 1.92
C HIS A 83 -41.87 20.22 3.01
N LEU A 84 -40.82 20.04 3.81
CA LEU A 84 -40.72 19.00 4.84
C LEU A 84 -41.12 19.52 6.24
N PRO A 85 -41.60 18.65 7.15
CA PRO A 85 -41.88 19.04 8.52
C PRO A 85 -40.60 19.46 9.27
N PRO A 86 -40.73 20.31 10.31
CA PRO A 86 -39.61 20.66 11.18
C PRO A 86 -39.13 19.41 11.93
N LEU A 87 -37.81 19.22 11.96
CA LEU A 87 -37.19 18.06 12.60
C LEU A 87 -36.94 18.30 14.10
N VAL A 88 -37.12 17.24 14.87
CA VAL A 88 -36.73 17.16 16.29
C VAL A 88 -35.19 17.06 16.39
N PRO A 89 -34.54 17.55 17.46
CA PRO A 89 -33.08 17.47 17.60
C PRO A 89 -32.50 16.06 17.36
N ASP A 90 -33.16 15.02 17.87
CA ASP A 90 -32.73 13.63 17.66
C ASP A 90 -32.74 13.21 16.19
N GLN A 91 -33.74 13.67 15.43
CA GLN A 91 -33.84 13.42 13.98
C GLN A 91 -32.74 14.17 13.21
N ILE A 92 -32.38 15.38 13.66
CA ILE A 92 -31.29 16.17 13.07
C ILE A 92 -29.96 15.45 13.24
N THR A 93 -29.64 15.03 14.48
CA THR A 93 -28.43 14.26 14.79
C THR A 93 -28.36 13.01 13.92
N LYS A 94 -29.48 12.32 13.76
CA LYS A 94 -29.57 11.11 12.96
C LYS A 94 -29.40 11.33 11.46
N LEU A 95 -29.99 12.38 10.91
CA LEU A 95 -29.78 12.71 9.50
C LEU A 95 -28.33 13.11 9.22
N LYS A 96 -27.69 13.80 10.18
CA LYS A 96 -26.24 14.06 10.14
C LYS A 96 -25.43 12.76 10.19
N GLN A 97 -25.78 11.80 11.05
CA GLN A 97 -25.12 10.48 11.12
C GLN A 97 -25.23 9.73 9.78
N LEU A 98 -26.42 9.71 9.18
CA LEU A 98 -26.67 9.09 7.87
C LEU A 98 -25.90 9.78 6.74
N THR A 99 -25.69 11.09 6.85
CA THR A 99 -24.86 11.86 5.92
C THR A 99 -23.39 11.44 6.02
N VAL A 100 -22.87 11.27 7.24
CA VAL A 100 -21.51 10.73 7.45
C VAL A 100 -21.37 9.34 6.86
N LEU A 101 -22.36 8.45 7.05
CA LEU A 101 -22.35 7.11 6.47
C LEU A 101 -22.28 7.15 4.94
N SER A 102 -23.08 7.99 4.29
CA SER A 102 -23.03 8.14 2.83
C SER A 102 -21.70 8.70 2.32
N LEU A 103 -21.07 9.62 3.07
CA LEU A 103 -19.72 10.10 2.72
C LEU A 103 -18.66 9.02 2.91
N ALA A 104 -18.79 8.22 3.96
CA ALA A 104 -17.87 7.12 4.30
C ALA A 104 -17.99 5.93 3.34
N GLU A 105 -19.15 5.73 2.73
CA GLU A 105 -19.36 4.75 1.67
C GLU A 105 -18.60 5.13 0.39
N MET A 106 -18.59 6.43 0.04
CA MET A 106 -17.94 6.91 -1.19
C MET A 106 -16.42 7.11 -1.03
N ASN A 107 -15.98 7.59 0.14
CA ASN A 107 -14.60 8.02 0.36
C ASN A 107 -14.01 7.35 1.60
N ARG A 108 -12.88 6.65 1.42
CA ARG A 108 -12.12 6.09 2.56
C ARG A 108 -11.43 7.16 3.41
N VAL A 109 -11.12 8.31 2.84
CA VAL A 109 -10.51 9.44 3.56
C VAL A 109 -11.37 10.67 3.28
N ILE A 110 -11.97 11.22 4.32
CA ILE A 110 -12.87 12.38 4.22
C ILE A 110 -12.19 13.58 4.87
N SER A 111 -12.16 14.73 4.18
CA SER A 111 -11.62 15.95 4.77
C SER A 111 -12.58 16.56 5.80
N TYR A 112 -12.03 17.22 6.82
CA TYR A 112 -12.84 17.91 7.83
C TYR A 112 -13.64 19.05 7.21
N ASP A 113 -13.10 19.74 6.21
CA ASP A 113 -13.80 20.86 5.58
C ASP A 113 -15.07 20.36 4.85
N GLN A 114 -14.99 19.20 4.18
CA GLN A 114 -16.16 18.57 3.56
C GLN A 114 -17.19 18.13 4.62
N LEU A 115 -16.74 17.58 5.76
CA LEU A 115 -17.64 17.19 6.84
C LEU A 115 -18.30 18.40 7.51
N LEU A 116 -17.55 19.47 7.76
CA LEU A 116 -18.08 20.71 8.34
C LEU A 116 -19.14 21.34 7.44
N GLU A 117 -18.90 21.37 6.13
CA GLU A 117 -19.87 21.89 5.14
C GLU A 117 -21.13 21.02 5.06
N GLN A 118 -20.96 19.71 4.89
CA GLN A 118 -22.10 18.78 4.71
C GLN A 118 -22.93 18.60 5.97
N LEU A 119 -22.32 18.71 7.16
CA LEU A 119 -23.01 18.57 8.46
C LEU A 119 -23.46 19.90 9.05
N ASP A 120 -23.09 21.03 8.42
CA ASP A 120 -23.34 22.38 8.93
C ASP A 120 -22.88 22.55 10.38
N LEU A 121 -21.60 22.24 10.62
CA LEU A 121 -20.97 22.36 11.93
C LEU A 121 -20.02 23.55 11.95
N SER A 122 -20.00 24.26 13.09
CA SER A 122 -19.34 25.54 13.19
C SER A 122 -17.83 25.41 13.45
N ASN A 123 -17.42 24.33 14.11
CA ASN A 123 -16.05 24.15 14.54
C ASN A 123 -15.61 22.67 14.50
N VAL A 124 -14.28 22.49 14.45
CA VAL A 124 -13.65 21.16 14.38
C VAL A 124 -13.93 20.33 15.64
N ARG A 125 -14.05 20.98 16.80
CA ARG A 125 -14.31 20.28 18.07
C ARG A 125 -15.70 19.65 18.10
N GLU A 126 -16.72 20.38 17.66
CA GLU A 126 -18.08 19.87 17.46
C GLU A 126 -18.10 18.71 16.47
N LEU A 127 -17.31 18.80 15.39
CA LEU A 127 -17.18 17.70 14.44
C LEU A 127 -16.56 16.45 15.07
N GLU A 128 -15.46 16.59 15.81
CA GLU A 128 -14.80 15.47 16.48
C GLU A 128 -15.70 14.86 17.56
N ASP A 129 -16.33 15.69 18.38
CA ASP A 129 -17.28 15.26 19.41
C ASP A 129 -18.46 14.50 18.77
N PHE A 130 -18.99 14.97 17.64
CA PHE A 130 -20.05 14.30 16.88
C PHE A 130 -19.59 12.96 16.28
N LEU A 131 -18.41 12.92 15.66
CA LEU A 131 -17.87 11.69 15.10
C LEU A 131 -17.61 10.64 16.19
N ILE A 132 -17.10 11.05 17.35
CA ILE A 132 -16.82 10.14 18.46
C ILE A 132 -18.13 9.69 19.10
N ASN A 133 -18.91 10.63 19.68
CA ASN A 133 -20.07 10.33 20.51
C ASN A 133 -21.25 9.80 19.70
N ASP A 134 -21.55 10.43 18.57
CA ASP A 134 -22.75 10.11 17.81
C ASP A 134 -22.48 9.06 16.73
N CYS A 135 -21.26 8.94 16.18
CA CYS A 135 -20.97 7.96 15.12
C CYS A 135 -20.20 6.72 15.61
N MET A 136 -19.06 6.90 16.27
CA MET A 136 -18.20 5.78 16.67
C MET A 136 -18.79 4.97 17.84
N TYR A 137 -19.30 5.65 18.87
CA TYR A 137 -19.94 4.98 20.01
C TYR A 137 -21.25 4.29 19.62
N ALA A 138 -21.99 4.84 18.66
CA ALA A 138 -23.14 4.17 18.07
C ALA A 138 -22.76 2.92 17.25
N GLY A 139 -21.47 2.78 16.90
CA GLY A 139 -20.93 1.65 16.14
C GLY A 139 -21.26 1.70 14.66
N ILE A 140 -21.73 2.85 14.14
CA ILE A 140 -22.05 3.03 12.73
C ILE A 140 -20.81 3.23 11.87
N VAL A 141 -19.77 3.87 12.41
CA VAL A 141 -18.51 4.09 11.70
C VAL A 141 -17.34 3.74 12.63
N LYS A 142 -16.28 3.17 12.08
CA LYS A 142 -14.98 3.03 12.76
C LYS A 142 -13.90 3.60 11.87
N GLY A 143 -12.97 4.33 12.48
CA GLY A 143 -11.92 5.01 11.75
C GLY A 143 -10.94 5.71 12.67
N LYS A 144 -9.98 6.39 12.07
CA LYS A 144 -8.99 7.21 12.77
C LYS A 144 -9.17 8.68 12.40
N LEU A 145 -9.11 9.54 13.41
CA LEU A 145 -9.12 10.98 13.24
C LEU A 145 -7.66 11.46 13.16
N ASP A 146 -7.29 12.06 12.03
CA ASP A 146 -5.99 12.71 11.86
C ASP A 146 -6.15 14.23 11.97
N HIS A 147 -5.81 14.75 13.15
CA HIS A 147 -5.90 16.18 13.43
C HIS A 147 -4.91 17.02 12.62
N LEU A 148 -3.74 16.45 12.23
CA LEU A 148 -2.72 17.18 11.47
C LEU A 148 -3.12 17.33 10.01
N ARG A 149 -3.64 16.25 9.41
CA ARG A 149 -4.12 16.25 8.03
C ARG A 149 -5.54 16.78 7.89
N ARG A 150 -6.22 17.04 9.01
CA ARG A 150 -7.64 17.44 9.07
C ARG A 150 -8.50 16.48 8.26
N SER A 151 -8.29 15.18 8.48
CA SER A 151 -8.94 14.12 7.74
C SER A 151 -9.42 13.00 8.64
N PHE A 152 -10.51 12.38 8.24
CA PHE A 152 -11.07 11.20 8.87
C PHE A 152 -10.85 9.99 7.96
N GLU A 153 -10.07 9.02 8.45
CA GLU A 153 -9.80 7.77 7.75
C GLU A 153 -10.81 6.70 8.18
N VAL A 154 -11.71 6.35 7.28
CA VAL A 154 -12.77 5.36 7.47
C VAL A 154 -12.17 3.96 7.30
N GLN A 155 -12.26 3.15 8.36
CA GLN A 155 -11.91 1.72 8.31
C GLN A 155 -13.14 0.85 8.09
N PHE A 156 -14.27 1.28 8.63
CA PHE A 156 -15.54 0.59 8.52
C PHE A 156 -16.67 1.61 8.56
N ALA A 157 -17.66 1.41 7.69
CA ALA A 157 -18.93 2.12 7.72
C ALA A 157 -20.05 1.08 7.60
N ALA A 158 -21.09 1.22 8.43
CA ALA A 158 -22.27 0.41 8.33
C ALA A 158 -23.01 0.68 7.01
N GLY A 159 -23.61 -0.36 6.44
CA GLY A 159 -24.43 -0.22 5.25
C GLY A 159 -25.69 0.60 5.56
N ARG A 160 -26.02 1.55 4.68
CA ARG A 160 -27.30 2.26 4.68
C ARG A 160 -28.31 1.53 3.80
N ASP A 161 -29.49 2.12 3.61
CA ASP A 161 -30.49 1.63 2.65
C ASP A 161 -30.01 1.73 1.20
N LEU A 162 -30.16 0.64 0.46
CA LEU A 162 -29.90 0.60 -0.97
C LEU A 162 -30.98 1.37 -1.73
N ARG A 163 -30.57 2.29 -2.61
CA ARG A 163 -31.47 2.91 -3.59
C ARG A 163 -31.91 1.86 -4.62
N PRO A 164 -33.16 1.95 -5.12
CA PRO A 164 -33.58 1.13 -6.25
C PRO A 164 -32.61 1.29 -7.42
N GLY A 165 -31.99 0.19 -7.86
CA GLY A 165 -30.99 0.15 -8.94
C GLY A 165 -29.51 0.07 -8.50
N GLN A 166 -29.17 0.36 -7.24
CA GLN A 166 -27.78 0.21 -6.75
C GLN A 166 -27.33 -1.25 -6.64
N LEU A 167 -28.27 -2.19 -6.51
CA LEU A 167 -27.97 -3.61 -6.44
C LEU A 167 -27.21 -4.11 -7.68
N GLY A 168 -27.56 -3.61 -8.87
CA GLY A 168 -26.85 -3.97 -10.11
C GLY A 168 -25.38 -3.53 -10.09
N ASN A 169 -25.12 -2.31 -9.61
CA ASN A 169 -23.75 -1.79 -9.48
C ASN A 169 -22.94 -2.59 -8.46
N LEU A 170 -23.57 -3.01 -7.35
CA LEU A 170 -22.90 -3.86 -6.34
C LEU A 170 -22.52 -5.23 -6.91
N ILE A 171 -23.42 -5.86 -7.66
CA ILE A 171 -23.14 -7.13 -8.34
C ILE A 171 -21.95 -6.95 -9.30
N GLN A 172 -21.99 -5.92 -10.15
CA GLN A 172 -20.90 -5.65 -11.08
C GLN A 172 -19.57 -5.41 -10.38
N THR A 173 -19.57 -4.64 -9.28
CA THR A 173 -18.34 -4.35 -8.52
C THR A 173 -17.75 -5.62 -7.89
N LEU A 174 -18.61 -6.54 -7.44
CA LEU A 174 -18.18 -7.84 -6.91
C LEU A 174 -17.64 -8.75 -8.02
N ASP A 175 -18.26 -8.74 -9.19
CA ASP A 175 -17.78 -9.49 -10.36
C ASP A 175 -16.40 -8.94 -10.82
N ASP A 176 -16.25 -7.63 -10.93
CA ASP A 176 -14.98 -6.99 -11.28
C ASP A 176 -13.88 -7.32 -10.24
N TRP A 177 -14.24 -7.38 -8.95
CA TRP A 177 -13.31 -7.76 -7.89
C TRP A 177 -12.94 -9.25 -7.95
N LEU A 178 -13.89 -10.13 -8.27
CA LEU A 178 -13.66 -11.55 -8.49
C LEU A 178 -12.69 -11.75 -9.66
N ASP A 179 -12.94 -11.08 -10.78
CA ASP A 179 -12.07 -11.13 -11.96
C ASP A 179 -10.66 -10.61 -11.66
N THR A 180 -10.56 -9.50 -10.93
CA THR A 180 -9.27 -8.95 -10.49
C THR A 180 -8.50 -9.95 -9.62
N THR A 181 -9.20 -10.62 -8.69
CA THR A 181 -8.60 -11.62 -7.79
C THR A 181 -8.15 -12.86 -8.57
N ASN A 182 -8.96 -13.33 -9.52
CA ASN A 182 -8.62 -14.45 -10.38
C ASN A 182 -7.40 -14.12 -11.26
N ASN A 183 -7.34 -12.92 -11.84
CA ASN A 183 -6.20 -12.48 -12.65
C ASN A 183 -4.92 -12.38 -11.83
N ALA A 184 -5.00 -11.85 -10.60
CA ALA A 184 -3.85 -11.81 -9.68
C ALA A 184 -3.36 -13.22 -9.33
N LEU A 185 -4.28 -14.15 -9.07
CA LEU A 185 -3.97 -15.56 -8.79
C LEU A 185 -3.29 -16.23 -9.98
N LEU A 186 -3.83 -16.07 -11.19
CA LEU A 186 -3.21 -16.59 -12.43
C LEU A 186 -1.79 -16.04 -12.62
N THR A 187 -1.61 -14.74 -12.40
CA THR A 187 -0.29 -14.10 -12.49
C THR A 187 0.71 -14.68 -11.48
N ILE A 188 0.25 -14.96 -10.26
CA ILE A 188 1.08 -15.60 -9.23
C ILE A 188 1.43 -17.03 -9.64
N GLU A 189 0.47 -17.82 -10.13
CA GLU A 189 0.71 -19.18 -10.61
C GLU A 189 1.71 -19.22 -11.78
N GLU A 190 1.61 -18.28 -12.71
CA GLU A 190 2.57 -18.14 -13.82
C GLU A 190 3.98 -17.80 -13.31
N LYS A 191 4.10 -16.90 -12.33
CA LYS A 191 5.39 -16.57 -11.73
C LYS A 191 6.00 -17.73 -10.96
N ILE A 192 5.19 -18.56 -10.29
CA ILE A 192 5.65 -19.79 -9.64
C ILE A 192 6.21 -20.75 -10.69
N LYS A 193 5.46 -21.03 -11.77
CA LYS A 193 5.95 -21.91 -12.86
C LYS A 193 7.22 -21.40 -13.52
N TRP A 194 7.32 -20.09 -13.72
CA TRP A 194 8.52 -19.47 -14.25
C TRP A 194 9.72 -19.63 -13.31
N ALA A 195 9.52 -19.42 -12.01
CA ALA A 195 10.56 -19.59 -10.99
C ALA A 195 11.03 -21.06 -10.90
N ASP A 196 10.11 -22.02 -10.93
CA ASP A 196 10.43 -23.45 -10.94
C ASP A 196 11.26 -23.82 -12.17
N LYS A 197 10.82 -23.41 -13.36
CA LYS A 197 11.56 -23.66 -14.60
C LYS A 197 12.95 -23.02 -14.58
N LYS A 198 13.08 -21.81 -14.03
CA LYS A 198 14.38 -21.13 -13.90
C LYS A 198 15.28 -21.87 -12.92
N CYS A 199 14.75 -22.34 -11.79
CA CYS A 199 15.49 -23.16 -10.82
C CYS A 199 15.99 -24.47 -11.43
N GLU A 200 15.18 -25.15 -12.23
CA GLU A 200 15.57 -26.35 -12.98
C GLU A 200 16.71 -26.06 -13.97
N LEU A 201 16.59 -24.99 -14.77
CA LEU A 201 17.63 -24.58 -15.72
C LEU A 201 18.94 -24.23 -15.00
N ASP A 202 18.87 -23.52 -13.88
CA ASP A 202 20.02 -23.16 -13.07
C ASP A 202 20.68 -24.41 -12.45
N ALA A 203 19.89 -25.39 -12.02
CA ALA A 203 20.40 -26.67 -11.51
C ALA A 203 21.13 -27.47 -12.60
N ILE A 204 20.58 -27.52 -13.82
CA ILE A 204 21.22 -28.15 -14.98
C ILE A 204 22.52 -27.42 -15.32
N HIS A 205 22.49 -26.08 -15.37
CA HIS A 205 23.67 -25.26 -15.67
C HIS A 205 24.78 -25.46 -14.62
N LYS A 206 24.45 -25.42 -13.33
CA LYS A 206 25.41 -25.69 -12.24
C LYS A 206 26.04 -27.09 -12.36
N LYS A 207 25.25 -28.10 -12.72
CA LYS A 207 25.76 -29.46 -12.95
C LYS A 207 26.70 -29.52 -14.16
N ALA A 208 26.32 -28.93 -15.29
CA ALA A 208 27.17 -28.89 -16.48
C ALA A 208 28.50 -28.16 -16.26
N VAL A 209 28.48 -27.06 -15.50
CA VAL A 209 29.70 -26.34 -15.09
C VAL A 209 30.58 -27.24 -14.21
N LYS A 210 30.00 -27.94 -13.23
CA LYS A 210 30.73 -28.85 -12.36
C LYS A 210 31.38 -30.00 -13.15
N ASP A 211 30.64 -30.62 -14.06
CA ASP A 211 31.14 -31.73 -14.90
C ASP A 211 32.31 -31.27 -15.78
N ARG A 212 32.23 -30.06 -16.38
CA ARG A 212 33.35 -29.47 -17.15
C ARG A 212 34.57 -29.17 -16.29
N VAL A 213 34.39 -28.72 -15.04
CA VAL A 213 35.51 -28.49 -14.11
C VAL A 213 36.22 -29.82 -13.80
N GLU A 214 35.47 -30.87 -13.50
CA GLU A 214 36.04 -32.20 -13.23
C GLU A 214 36.74 -32.82 -14.45
N GLU A 215 36.23 -32.58 -15.67
CA GLU A 215 36.88 -33.03 -16.91
C GLU A 215 38.22 -32.30 -17.15
N VAL A 216 38.24 -30.97 -16.94
CA VAL A 216 39.47 -30.18 -17.04
C VAL A 216 40.49 -30.66 -16.01
N GLU A 217 40.09 -30.87 -14.75
CA GLU A 217 40.98 -31.40 -13.69
C GLU A 217 41.58 -32.78 -14.07
N LYS A 218 40.78 -33.71 -14.60
CA LYS A 218 41.27 -35.02 -15.05
C LYS A 218 42.22 -34.91 -16.25
N SER A 219 41.94 -34.01 -17.18
CA SER A 219 42.80 -33.79 -18.37
C SER A 219 44.17 -33.19 -18.00
N VAL A 220 44.21 -32.33 -16.98
CA VAL A 220 45.45 -31.78 -16.40
C VAL A 220 46.24 -32.87 -15.68
N ASN A 221 45.56 -33.76 -14.96
CA ASN A 221 46.22 -34.83 -14.20
C ASN A 221 46.71 -36.00 -15.08
N ASN A 222 46.02 -36.30 -16.20
CA ASN A 222 46.39 -37.35 -17.15
C ASN A 222 47.52 -36.96 -18.12
N LYS A 223 47.74 -35.65 -18.37
CA LYS A 223 48.88 -35.16 -19.15
C LYS A 223 50.15 -35.11 -18.27
N GLY A 224 50.53 -36.28 -17.75
CA GLY A 224 51.86 -36.63 -17.25
C GLY A 224 52.60 -35.54 -16.46
N GLY A 225 52.39 -35.50 -15.14
CA GLY A 225 53.12 -34.66 -14.20
C GLY A 225 54.60 -35.06 -13.95
N ARG A 226 55.41 -35.31 -14.99
CA ARG A 226 56.85 -35.55 -14.81
C ARG A 226 57.80 -34.79 -15.74
N ASP A 227 57.35 -34.25 -16.87
CA ASP A 227 58.25 -33.57 -17.80
C ASP A 227 58.03 -32.04 -17.90
N PHE A 228 57.13 -31.49 -17.07
CA PHE A 228 56.86 -30.04 -17.09
C PHE A 228 57.89 -29.21 -16.32
N GLN A 229 58.59 -29.74 -15.31
CA GLN A 229 59.56 -28.91 -14.58
C GLN A 229 60.80 -28.57 -15.44
N ALA A 230 61.26 -29.52 -16.25
CA ALA A 230 62.45 -29.35 -17.08
C ALA A 230 62.16 -28.60 -18.40
N ILE A 231 60.96 -28.75 -18.97
CA ILE A 231 60.55 -28.01 -20.16
C ILE A 231 60.04 -26.62 -19.78
N ALA A 232 59.43 -26.44 -18.60
CA ALA A 232 58.98 -25.13 -18.16
C ALA A 232 60.15 -24.16 -17.91
N ASP A 233 61.25 -24.63 -17.30
CA ASP A 233 62.42 -23.77 -17.07
C ASP A 233 63.14 -23.38 -18.39
N ILE A 234 62.99 -24.17 -19.47
CA ILE A 234 63.65 -23.93 -20.76
C ILE A 234 62.78 -23.10 -21.72
N LEU A 235 61.45 -23.22 -21.68
CA LEU A 235 60.54 -22.44 -22.54
C LEU A 235 59.95 -21.18 -21.88
N PHE A 236 59.83 -21.10 -20.54
CA PHE A 236 59.27 -19.94 -19.84
C PHE A 236 60.31 -18.93 -19.33
N GLY A 237 61.58 -19.08 -19.71
CA GLY A 237 62.57 -18.01 -19.52
C GLY A 237 62.24 -16.72 -20.30
N GLU A 238 61.42 -16.81 -21.35
CA GLU A 238 61.12 -15.67 -22.25
C GLU A 238 59.65 -15.56 -22.70
N THR A 239 58.67 -16.08 -21.94
CA THR A 239 57.24 -15.85 -22.25
C THR A 239 56.51 -15.09 -21.14
N ALA A 240 56.73 -13.77 -21.16
CA ALA A 240 56.09 -12.74 -20.36
C ALA A 240 54.57 -12.54 -20.67
N GLY A 241 53.77 -13.61 -20.80
CA GLY A 241 52.37 -13.48 -21.24
C GLY A 241 51.36 -14.52 -20.75
N LEU A 242 51.74 -15.43 -19.84
CA LEU A 242 50.81 -16.43 -19.27
C LEU A 242 50.63 -16.31 -17.75
N MET A 243 51.20 -15.27 -17.12
CA MET A 243 51.00 -14.96 -15.70
C MET A 243 49.67 -14.23 -15.40
N ASP A 244 49.00 -13.64 -16.39
CA ASP A 244 47.80 -12.83 -16.14
C ASP A 244 46.53 -13.67 -15.88
N TYR A 245 46.35 -14.84 -16.50
CA TYR A 245 45.06 -15.55 -16.42
C TYR A 245 44.72 -16.14 -15.04
N GLU A 246 45.72 -16.54 -14.25
CA GLU A 246 45.50 -17.08 -12.89
C GLU A 246 45.24 -15.95 -11.88
N GLU A 247 45.94 -14.83 -12.06
CA GLU A 247 45.67 -13.58 -11.34
C GLU A 247 44.29 -13.02 -11.71
N ASP A 248 43.92 -12.96 -12.98
CA ASP A 248 42.62 -12.45 -13.43
C ASP A 248 41.46 -13.32 -12.97
N ARG A 249 41.64 -14.64 -12.91
CA ARG A 249 40.65 -15.55 -12.31
C ARG A 249 40.50 -15.33 -10.80
N THR A 250 41.58 -15.05 -10.08
CA THR A 250 41.51 -14.74 -8.65
C THR A 250 40.94 -13.35 -8.39
N ARG A 251 41.25 -12.36 -9.23
CA ARG A 251 40.70 -11.00 -9.24
C ARG A 251 39.19 -11.02 -9.53
N THR A 252 38.75 -11.77 -10.53
CA THR A 252 37.33 -11.93 -10.89
C THR A 252 36.54 -12.60 -9.75
N LYS A 253 37.09 -13.65 -9.12
CA LYS A 253 36.47 -14.26 -7.92
C LYS A 253 36.39 -13.31 -6.74
N ARG A 254 37.38 -12.43 -6.57
CA ARG A 254 37.38 -11.41 -5.51
C ARG A 254 36.31 -10.35 -5.78
N ALA A 255 36.19 -9.88 -7.02
CA ALA A 255 35.14 -8.95 -7.43
C ALA A 255 33.75 -9.54 -7.16
N LEU A 256 33.45 -10.76 -7.64
CA LEU A 256 32.16 -11.43 -7.45
C LEU A 256 31.78 -11.66 -5.99
N ARG A 257 32.76 -11.90 -5.11
CA ARG A 257 32.52 -11.97 -3.65
C ARG A 257 32.14 -10.63 -3.06
N LEU A 258 32.74 -9.54 -3.54
CA LEU A 258 32.41 -8.18 -3.10
C LEU A 258 31.03 -7.76 -3.60
N PHE A 259 30.66 -8.11 -4.85
CA PHE A 259 29.31 -7.92 -5.39
C PHE A 259 28.24 -8.60 -4.53
N SER A 260 28.39 -9.90 -4.27
CA SER A 260 27.45 -10.66 -3.42
C SER A 260 27.34 -10.10 -2.00
N LYS A 261 28.44 -9.53 -1.47
CA LYS A 261 28.44 -8.88 -0.16
C LYS A 261 27.67 -7.56 -0.20
N LEU A 262 27.82 -6.75 -1.24
CA LEU A 262 27.08 -5.50 -1.42
C LEU A 262 25.57 -5.75 -1.57
N GLU A 263 25.17 -6.76 -2.35
CA GLU A 263 23.75 -7.15 -2.45
C GLU A 263 23.14 -7.52 -1.10
N SER A 264 23.86 -8.27 -0.26
CA SER A 264 23.37 -8.66 1.07
C SER A 264 23.13 -7.48 2.01
N PHE A 265 23.89 -6.39 1.86
CA PHE A 265 23.68 -5.17 2.66
C PHE A 265 22.48 -4.34 2.18
N THR A 266 22.06 -4.48 0.92
CA THR A 266 20.95 -3.68 0.36
C THR A 266 19.55 -4.25 0.64
N TYR A 267 19.46 -5.51 1.10
CA TYR A 267 18.18 -6.21 1.28
C TYR A 267 17.64 -6.24 2.72
N ASP A 268 18.50 -6.13 3.76
CA ASP A 268 18.11 -6.60 5.10
C ASP A 268 17.86 -5.55 6.21
N ASP A 269 18.22 -4.25 6.11
CA ASP A 269 17.68 -3.21 7.01
C ASP A 269 18.17 -1.79 6.61
N PRO A 270 17.30 -0.76 6.50
CA PRO A 270 17.70 0.60 6.16
C PRO A 270 18.09 1.41 7.42
N GLU A 271 18.92 0.87 8.30
CA GLU A 271 19.55 1.70 9.33
C GLU A 271 20.78 2.41 8.75
N TRP A 272 20.78 3.73 8.93
CA TRP A 272 21.67 4.74 8.36
C TRP A 272 23.18 4.52 8.66
N LEU A 273 23.53 3.47 9.40
CA LEU A 273 24.88 3.10 9.81
C LEU A 273 25.67 2.30 8.74
N ASP A 274 25.02 1.70 7.76
CA ASP A 274 25.69 0.84 6.75
C ASP A 274 25.89 1.48 5.37
N LEU A 275 25.44 2.73 5.17
CA LEU A 275 25.61 3.48 3.92
C LEU A 275 27.10 3.71 3.58
N ALA A 276 27.93 4.00 4.59
CA ALA A 276 29.37 4.21 4.41
C ALA A 276 30.13 2.94 4.00
N LYS A 277 29.73 1.78 4.53
CA LYS A 277 30.31 0.48 4.15
C LYS A 277 29.84 0.04 2.77
N ALA A 278 28.57 0.24 2.45
CA ALA A 278 28.03 -0.01 1.11
C ALA A 278 28.74 0.85 0.06
N THR A 279 28.96 2.13 0.36
CA THR A 279 29.71 3.06 -0.49
C THR A 279 31.19 2.66 -0.63
N GLN A 280 31.83 2.19 0.44
CA GLN A 280 33.21 1.70 0.40
C GLN A 280 33.34 0.45 -0.47
N LEU A 281 32.40 -0.49 -0.35
CA LEU A 281 32.34 -1.69 -1.20
C LEU A 281 32.10 -1.33 -2.67
N TYR A 282 31.20 -0.38 -2.94
CA TYR A 282 30.97 0.17 -4.28
C TYR A 282 32.26 0.73 -4.91
N CYS A 283 33.02 1.52 -4.15
CA CYS A 283 34.27 2.11 -4.64
C CYS A 283 35.38 1.06 -4.83
N GLU A 284 35.48 0.05 -3.95
CA GLU A 284 36.44 -1.05 -4.11
C GLU A 284 36.11 -1.90 -5.35
N ILE A 285 34.82 -2.14 -5.63
CA ILE A 285 34.39 -2.84 -6.85
C ILE A 285 34.73 -2.04 -8.11
N LEU A 286 34.48 -0.73 -8.13
CA LEU A 286 34.82 0.11 -9.29
C LEU A 286 36.32 0.29 -9.48
N ALA A 287 37.11 0.38 -8.40
CA ALA A 287 38.56 0.40 -8.48
C ALA A 287 39.10 -0.91 -9.04
N LEU A 288 38.59 -2.05 -8.58
CA LEU A 288 38.97 -3.37 -9.11
C LEU A 288 38.54 -3.57 -10.57
N TYR A 289 37.43 -2.98 -10.99
CA TYR A 289 36.99 -3.04 -12.38
C TYR A 289 37.90 -2.21 -13.31
N ASN A 290 38.28 -1.00 -12.88
CA ASN A 290 39.08 -0.09 -13.69
C ASN A 290 40.60 -0.36 -13.64
N GLU A 291 41.15 -0.81 -12.51
CA GLU A 291 42.60 -1.09 -12.36
C GLU A 291 43.03 -2.37 -13.08
N TYR A 292 42.11 -3.33 -13.26
CA TYR A 292 42.42 -4.66 -13.78
C TYR A 292 41.71 -4.97 -15.12
N ASP A 293 41.22 -3.92 -15.80
CA ASP A 293 40.61 -3.96 -17.13
C ASP A 293 39.64 -5.13 -17.34
N LEU A 294 38.72 -5.32 -16.39
CA LEU A 294 37.76 -6.44 -16.38
C LEU A 294 36.58 -6.23 -17.37
N ALA A 295 36.75 -5.34 -18.35
CA ALA A 295 35.78 -5.08 -19.40
C ALA A 295 35.65 -6.30 -20.33
N ASP A 296 34.47 -6.50 -20.93
CA ASP A 296 34.12 -7.62 -21.81
C ASP A 296 33.93 -8.99 -21.12
N ILE A 297 33.90 -9.02 -19.78
CA ILE A 297 33.47 -10.19 -19.01
C ILE A 297 31.97 -10.05 -18.73
N ASP A 298 31.13 -10.70 -19.55
CA ASP A 298 29.65 -10.62 -19.50
C ASP A 298 29.04 -10.68 -18.09
N VAL A 299 29.60 -11.53 -17.21
CA VAL A 299 29.13 -11.71 -15.83
C VAL A 299 29.48 -10.54 -14.92
N VAL A 300 30.62 -9.89 -15.15
CA VAL A 300 31.04 -8.71 -14.38
C VAL A 300 30.31 -7.48 -14.89
N ASP A 301 30.13 -7.37 -16.21
CA ASP A 301 29.43 -6.25 -16.84
C ASP A 301 27.94 -6.20 -16.46
N SER A 302 27.26 -7.35 -16.34
CA SER A 302 25.87 -7.42 -15.89
C SER A 302 25.70 -6.96 -14.43
N GLU A 303 26.63 -7.34 -13.56
CA GLU A 303 26.63 -6.97 -12.14
C GLU A 303 27.04 -5.50 -11.92
N LEU A 304 27.87 -4.95 -12.80
CA LEU A 304 28.29 -3.56 -12.78
C LEU A 304 27.11 -2.59 -13.03
N VAL A 305 26.11 -3.01 -13.81
CA VAL A 305 24.88 -2.22 -14.04
C VAL A 305 24.11 -2.04 -12.73
N TYR A 306 23.92 -3.11 -11.97
CA TYR A 306 23.27 -3.08 -10.66
C TYR A 306 24.03 -2.22 -9.65
N VAL A 307 25.36 -2.31 -9.67
CA VAL A 307 26.24 -1.49 -8.82
C VAL A 307 26.12 -0.01 -9.18
N LYS A 308 26.12 0.36 -10.47
CA LYS A 308 25.90 1.75 -10.92
C LYS A 308 24.54 2.30 -10.48
N GLU A 309 23.46 1.53 -10.66
CA GLU A 309 22.12 1.91 -10.20
C GLU A 309 22.05 2.10 -8.68
N THR A 310 22.76 1.26 -7.92
CA THR A 310 22.86 1.39 -6.46
C THR A 310 23.64 2.65 -6.07
N GLY A 311 24.75 2.94 -6.76
CA GLY A 311 25.50 4.19 -6.59
C GLY A 311 24.68 5.45 -6.87
N ASP A 312 23.80 5.42 -7.87
CA ASP A 312 22.91 6.54 -8.19
C ASP A 312 21.81 6.70 -7.12
N LYS A 313 21.24 5.60 -6.60
CA LYS A 313 20.30 5.65 -5.47
C LYS A 313 20.95 6.25 -4.22
N LEU A 314 22.19 5.84 -3.91
CA LEU A 314 22.99 6.40 -2.80
C LEU A 314 23.21 7.93 -2.98
N ARG A 315 23.52 8.39 -4.19
CA ARG A 315 23.67 9.83 -4.50
C ARG A 315 22.36 10.62 -4.41
N THR A 316 21.22 9.97 -4.67
CA THR A 316 19.91 10.64 -4.71
C THR A 316 19.31 10.79 -3.32
N GLU A 317 19.49 9.79 -2.43
CA GLU A 317 19.02 9.89 -1.05
C GLU A 317 19.80 10.93 -0.21
N GLU A 318 21.11 11.11 -0.45
CA GLU A 318 21.91 12.11 0.30
C GLU A 318 21.66 13.57 -0.10
N ARG A 319 21.06 13.85 -1.27
CA ARG A 319 20.62 15.23 -1.61
C ARG A 319 19.54 15.76 -0.66
N GLY A 320 18.96 14.90 0.19
CA GLY A 320 17.99 15.23 1.23
C GLY A 320 18.55 15.77 2.56
N MET A 321 19.87 15.95 2.72
CA MET A 321 20.49 16.34 4.02
C MET A 321 20.26 17.80 4.45
N LYS A 322 19.02 18.16 4.81
CA LYS A 322 18.70 19.32 5.67
C LYS A 322 18.08 18.81 6.98
N GLY A 323 18.86 18.83 8.07
CA GLY A 323 18.34 18.61 9.43
C GLY A 323 19.01 17.51 10.28
N LEU A 324 20.13 16.95 9.83
CA LEU A 324 20.82 15.83 10.51
C LEU A 324 21.75 16.30 11.66
N ASN A 325 21.96 15.42 12.64
CA ASN A 325 22.80 15.65 13.82
C ASN A 325 24.32 15.58 13.49
N GLN A 326 25.20 15.96 14.42
CA GLN A 326 26.64 16.07 14.16
C GLN A 326 27.34 14.72 13.85
N ALA A 327 26.88 13.62 14.46
CA ALA A 327 27.35 12.28 14.10
C ALA A 327 26.86 11.90 12.71
N GLU A 328 25.65 12.37 12.36
CA GLU A 328 25.04 12.08 11.08
C GLU A 328 25.69 12.83 9.91
N MET A 329 26.11 14.06 10.18
CA MET A 329 26.93 14.83 9.25
C MET A 329 28.31 14.16 9.02
N GLY A 330 28.85 13.48 10.04
CA GLY A 330 30.13 12.78 9.96
C GLY A 330 30.11 11.58 9.01
N THR A 331 29.08 10.73 9.08
CA THR A 331 28.96 9.57 8.18
C THR A 331 28.68 9.99 6.74
N GLY A 332 27.85 11.03 6.53
CA GLY A 332 27.63 11.59 5.19
C GLY A 332 28.91 12.14 4.57
N LEU A 333 29.72 12.89 5.34
CA LEU A 333 31.04 13.34 4.89
C LEU A 333 31.99 12.16 4.59
N GLN A 334 31.91 11.06 5.33
CA GLN A 334 32.71 9.86 5.04
C GLN A 334 32.27 9.17 3.73
N VAL A 335 30.97 9.19 3.40
CA VAL A 335 30.42 8.73 2.12
C VAL A 335 30.97 9.57 0.97
N PHE A 336 30.94 10.91 1.09
CA PHE A 336 31.54 11.82 0.08
C PHE A 336 33.05 11.66 -0.07
N TYR A 337 33.77 11.33 1.00
CA TYR A 337 35.20 11.05 0.94
C TYR A 337 35.48 9.75 0.19
N ASN A 338 34.69 8.71 0.48
CA ASN A 338 34.79 7.40 -0.17
C ASN A 338 34.41 7.47 -1.65
N LEU A 339 33.38 8.24 -2.02
CA LEU A 339 32.98 8.48 -3.42
C LEU A 339 33.99 9.34 -4.21
N GLY A 340 35.03 9.87 -3.56
CA GLY A 340 36.05 10.71 -4.19
C GLY A 340 35.61 12.14 -4.49
N GLU A 341 34.36 12.50 -4.19
CA GLU A 341 33.78 13.82 -4.48
C GLU A 341 34.30 14.92 -3.53
N LEU A 342 34.77 14.55 -2.32
CA LEU A 342 35.44 15.47 -1.40
C LEU A 342 36.92 15.76 -1.74
N ARG A 343 37.58 14.96 -2.60
CA ARG A 343 38.98 15.20 -2.97
C ARG A 343 39.15 16.53 -3.71
N GLN A 344 38.24 16.88 -4.61
CA GLN A 344 38.28 18.18 -5.30
C GLN A 344 38.14 19.39 -4.36
N ALA A 345 37.37 19.26 -3.28
CA ALA A 345 37.17 20.34 -2.30
C ALA A 345 38.32 20.46 -1.30
N ILE A 346 39.00 19.34 -0.97
CA ILE A 346 40.15 19.31 -0.06
C ILE A 346 41.44 19.74 -0.78
N ASP A 347 41.64 19.33 -2.03
CA ASP A 347 42.82 19.71 -2.82
C ASP A 347 42.82 21.20 -3.24
N GLN A 348 41.66 21.86 -3.26
CA GLN A 348 41.56 23.33 -3.46
C GLN A 348 41.93 24.16 -2.22
N ARG A 349 42.10 23.54 -1.04
CA ARG A 349 42.44 24.24 0.22
C ARG A 349 43.88 24.00 0.70
N ARG A 350 44.73 23.39 -0.13
CA ARG A 350 46.14 23.17 0.19
C ARG A 350 47.07 24.17 -0.47
#